data_AF-A0A976KVD7-F1
#
_entry.id   AF-A0A976KVD7-F1
#
_cell.length_a   1.000
_cell.length_b   1.000
_cell.length_c   1.000
_cell.angle_alpha   90.00
_cell.angle_beta   90.00
_cell.angle_gamma   90.00
#
_symmetry.space_group_name_H-M   'P 1'
#
loop_
_entity.id
_entity.type
_entity.pdbx_description
1 polymer ?
#
loop_
_entity_poly.entity_id
_entity_poly.type
_entity_poly.pdbx_seq_one_letter_code
_entity_poly.pdbx_strand_id
1 'polypeptide(L)'
;MVLGTGHVEDLDLAGQEYPGSALNCSDDLGPEWNLDGDLPAPIDVTMVDPGGVTCDEDPSLIGTGDCSNSLQAQWDAAPNNGSTAFDYTEMRFTVEVPPTVISVAYDFAFLSTEYPYYWGSPYNDMYVGWLESRNWTGNISFDQQGNPISLNAGFLEYRDVPNPNAGTWGYEVDPDCDEPNECVSPELHNTCMQYRAGTGWLTTKMGVEEGEEITMVFAVFDLSDPILDSYVFLDNFRWDCIPQNVPDTEPIE
;
A
#
# COMPACT_ATOMS: atom_id res chain seq x y z
N MET A 1 -2.31 -1.55 14.65
CA MET A 1 -2.88 -2.76 14.00
C MET A 1 -1.97 -3.15 12.85
N VAL A 2 -1.92 -4.42 12.47
CA VAL A 2 -1.12 -4.88 11.31
C VAL A 2 -2.00 -5.76 10.43
N LEU A 3 -1.93 -5.54 9.12
CA LEU A 3 -2.48 -6.42 8.07
C LEU A 3 -1.30 -6.91 7.23
N GLY A 4 -1.43 -8.07 6.60
CA GLY A 4 -0.39 -8.55 5.70
C GLY A 4 -0.92 -9.59 4.72
N THR A 5 -0.19 -9.75 3.62
CA THR A 5 -0.34 -10.86 2.67
C THR A 5 0.40 -12.12 3.13
N GLY A 6 0.97 -12.04 4.33
CA GLY A 6 1.49 -13.15 5.10
C GLY A 6 1.03 -13.18 6.56
N HIS A 7 1.53 -14.18 7.27
CA HIS A 7 1.28 -14.37 8.69
C HIS A 7 1.99 -13.29 9.52
N VAL A 8 1.21 -12.39 10.12
CA VAL A 8 1.70 -11.32 11.03
C VAL A 8 2.57 -11.85 12.18
N GLU A 9 2.39 -13.10 12.60
CA GLU A 9 3.23 -13.75 13.62
C GLU A 9 4.68 -13.96 13.18
N ASP A 10 4.96 -13.94 11.88
CA ASP A 10 6.29 -14.12 11.32
C ASP A 10 7.13 -12.84 11.39
N LEU A 11 6.53 -11.66 11.59
CA LEU A 11 7.26 -10.39 11.71
C LEU A 11 8.33 -10.41 12.81
N ASP A 12 8.09 -11.15 13.89
CA ASP A 12 9.02 -11.31 15.01
C ASP A 12 10.15 -12.33 14.74
N LEU A 13 10.09 -13.06 13.62
CA LEU A 13 11.12 -14.04 13.26
C LEU A 13 12.36 -13.32 12.76
N ALA A 14 13.43 -13.34 13.55
CA ALA A 14 14.74 -12.91 13.06
C ALA A 14 15.14 -13.82 11.89
N GLY A 15 15.28 -13.24 10.69
CA GLY A 15 15.62 -13.98 9.48
C GLY A 15 16.78 -14.94 9.73
N GLN A 16 16.60 -16.23 9.41
CA GLN A 16 17.71 -17.17 9.42
C GLN A 16 18.74 -16.66 8.42
N GLU A 17 20.00 -16.61 8.85
CA GLU A 17 21.17 -16.03 8.18
C GLU A 17 21.47 -16.71 6.83
N TYR A 18 20.61 -16.54 5.83
CA TYR A 18 20.82 -16.98 4.45
C TYR A 18 20.59 -15.79 3.50
N PRO A 19 21.67 -15.07 3.14
CA PRO A 19 21.58 -14.12 2.04
C PRO A 19 21.12 -14.86 0.77
N GLY A 20 19.88 -14.61 0.35
CA GLY A 20 19.30 -15.19 -0.87
C GLY A 20 18.12 -16.16 -0.69
N SER A 21 17.66 -16.46 0.52
CA SER A 21 16.32 -17.06 0.69
C SER A 21 15.31 -15.94 0.98
N ALA A 22 14.35 -15.76 0.08
CA ALA A 22 13.26 -14.81 0.25
C ALA A 22 12.33 -15.14 1.45
N LEU A 23 12.48 -16.34 2.00
CA LEU A 23 11.54 -17.10 2.84
C LEU A 23 11.64 -16.82 4.35
N ASN A 24 11.85 -15.57 4.78
CA ASN A 24 11.94 -15.27 6.21
C ASN A 24 10.58 -14.95 6.84
N CYS A 25 9.68 -14.33 6.08
CA CYS A 25 8.26 -14.28 6.42
C CYS A 25 7.58 -15.50 5.78
N SER A 26 6.27 -15.69 5.98
CA SER A 26 5.50 -16.54 5.05
C SER A 26 5.66 -16.03 3.61
N ASP A 27 5.15 -16.77 2.64
CA ASP A 27 5.23 -16.33 1.25
C ASP A 27 3.93 -16.65 0.48
N ASP A 28 2.82 -16.95 1.19
CA ASP A 28 1.49 -17.36 0.66
C ASP A 28 0.55 -17.67 1.87
N LEU A 29 -0.57 -16.96 2.03
CA LEU A 29 -1.59 -17.26 3.05
C LEU A 29 -2.49 -18.43 2.66
N GLY A 30 -2.47 -18.81 1.38
CA GLY A 30 -3.20 -19.92 0.80
C GLY A 30 -4.29 -19.49 -0.18
N PRO A 31 -4.74 -20.41 -1.05
CA PRO A 31 -5.66 -20.11 -2.13
C PRO A 31 -7.04 -19.59 -1.69
N GLU A 32 -7.43 -19.76 -0.43
CA GLU A 32 -8.64 -19.19 0.13
C GLU A 32 -8.60 -17.66 0.32
N TRP A 33 -7.41 -17.06 0.27
CA TRP A 33 -7.20 -15.61 0.38
C TRP A 33 -7.07 -14.94 -1.00
N ASN A 34 -7.11 -15.73 -2.08
CA ASN A 34 -7.04 -15.22 -3.45
C ASN A 34 -8.41 -14.77 -3.94
N LEU A 35 -8.47 -13.54 -4.41
CA LEU A 35 -9.67 -12.95 -5.01
C LEU A 35 -9.53 -12.89 -6.52
N ASP A 36 -10.25 -13.77 -7.21
CA ASP A 36 -10.40 -13.72 -8.66
C ASP A 36 -11.42 -12.64 -9.06
N GLY A 37 -11.00 -11.72 -9.93
CA GLY A 37 -11.86 -10.64 -10.45
C GLY A 37 -11.77 -9.35 -9.64
N ASP A 38 -12.92 -8.70 -9.46
CA ASP A 38 -13.00 -7.38 -8.81
C ASP A 38 -12.74 -7.47 -7.30
N LEU A 39 -12.08 -6.45 -6.76
CA LEU A 39 -11.92 -6.31 -5.31
C LEU A 39 -13.29 -6.16 -4.61
N PRO A 40 -13.40 -6.53 -3.33
CA PRO A 40 -14.67 -6.42 -2.61
C PRO A 40 -15.11 -4.96 -2.52
N ALA A 41 -16.32 -4.67 -3.02
CA ALA A 41 -16.94 -3.35 -2.92
C ALA A 41 -16.83 -2.79 -1.49
N PRO A 42 -16.56 -1.48 -1.28
CA PRO A 42 -16.70 -0.42 -2.27
C PRO A 42 -15.46 -0.14 -3.13
N ILE A 43 -14.38 -0.92 -3.02
CA ILE A 43 -13.19 -0.68 -3.84
C ILE A 43 -13.52 -0.91 -5.32
N ASP A 44 -13.28 0.10 -6.15
CA ASP A 44 -13.38 0.04 -7.61
C ASP A 44 -12.11 0.64 -8.22
N VAL A 45 -11.29 -0.18 -8.84
CA VAL A 45 -9.99 0.25 -9.39
C VAL A 45 -10.13 1.10 -10.64
N THR A 46 -11.34 1.20 -11.19
CA THR A 46 -11.61 1.93 -12.44
C THR A 46 -11.40 3.42 -12.24
N MET A 47 -10.53 4.02 -13.04
CA MET A 47 -10.37 5.48 -13.05
C MET A 47 -11.69 6.18 -13.39
N VAL A 48 -12.02 7.25 -12.67
CA VAL A 48 -13.23 8.05 -12.94
C VAL A 48 -13.12 8.84 -14.25
N ASP A 49 -11.91 9.24 -14.64
CA ASP A 49 -11.67 9.94 -15.90
C ASP A 49 -10.27 9.64 -16.49
N PRO A 50 -10.18 9.05 -17.70
CA PRO A 50 -8.90 8.79 -18.37
C PRO A 50 -8.14 10.04 -18.81
N GLY A 51 -8.76 11.21 -18.79
CA GLY A 51 -8.11 12.50 -19.01
C GLY A 51 -7.42 13.05 -17.76
N GLY A 52 -7.57 12.39 -16.61
CA GLY A 52 -6.97 12.77 -15.33
C GLY A 52 -7.83 13.71 -14.49
N VAL A 53 -9.08 13.99 -14.88
CA VAL A 53 -10.00 14.77 -14.05
C VAL A 53 -10.34 13.98 -12.78
N THR A 54 -10.12 14.58 -11.62
CA THR A 54 -10.39 14.00 -10.31
C THR A 54 -11.73 14.49 -9.77
N CYS A 55 -12.25 13.83 -8.72
CA CYS A 55 -13.55 14.18 -8.14
C CYS A 55 -13.59 15.56 -7.46
N ASP A 56 -12.44 16.14 -7.10
CA ASP A 56 -12.39 17.53 -6.60
C ASP A 56 -12.62 18.55 -7.72
N GLU A 57 -12.23 18.21 -8.95
CA GLU A 57 -12.46 19.03 -10.14
C GLU A 57 -13.88 18.85 -10.69
N ASP A 58 -14.39 17.61 -10.73
CA ASP A 58 -15.76 17.28 -11.13
C ASP A 58 -16.44 16.36 -10.09
N PRO A 59 -17.20 16.94 -9.15
CA PRO A 59 -17.94 16.16 -8.14
C PRO A 59 -19.00 15.22 -8.70
N SER A 60 -19.36 15.31 -9.99
CA SER A 60 -20.29 14.35 -10.60
C SER A 60 -19.68 12.96 -10.83
N LEU A 61 -18.36 12.84 -10.68
CA LEU A 61 -17.59 11.60 -10.76
C LEU A 61 -17.57 10.80 -9.45
N ILE A 62 -18.01 11.38 -8.34
CA ILE A 62 -18.01 10.68 -7.05
C ILE A 62 -18.93 9.44 -7.13
N GLY A 63 -18.40 8.29 -6.75
CA GLY A 63 -19.09 7.00 -6.79
C GLY A 63 -19.10 6.31 -8.16
N THR A 64 -18.37 6.83 -9.16
CA THR A 64 -18.28 6.19 -10.49
C THR A 64 -16.99 5.38 -10.70
N GLY A 65 -16.11 5.33 -9.70
CA GLY A 65 -14.80 4.66 -9.77
C GLY A 65 -13.86 5.21 -8.69
N ASP A 66 -12.56 5.07 -8.92
CA ASP A 66 -11.47 5.64 -8.12
C ASP A 66 -11.25 7.12 -8.46
N CYS A 67 -11.70 8.01 -7.58
CA CYS A 67 -11.54 9.47 -7.68
C CYS A 67 -10.07 9.92 -7.82
N SER A 68 -9.11 9.11 -7.38
CA SER A 68 -7.68 9.41 -7.52
C SER A 68 -7.10 9.05 -8.90
N ASN A 69 -7.83 8.27 -9.70
CA ASN A 69 -7.37 7.69 -10.97
C ASN A 69 -6.04 6.91 -10.85
N SER A 70 -5.68 6.45 -9.65
CA SER A 70 -4.34 5.96 -9.34
C SER A 70 -4.21 4.43 -9.48
N LEU A 71 -5.31 3.69 -9.31
CA LEU A 71 -5.26 2.23 -9.22
C LEU A 71 -5.28 1.51 -10.58
N GLN A 72 -6.12 1.93 -11.54
CA GLN A 72 -6.31 1.23 -12.82
C GLN A 72 -4.99 0.92 -13.55
N ALA A 73 -4.03 1.86 -13.54
CA ALA A 73 -2.75 1.68 -14.21
C ALA A 73 -1.90 0.54 -13.62
N GLN A 74 -2.05 0.26 -12.32
CA GLN A 74 -1.37 -0.88 -11.66
C GLN A 74 -1.94 -2.21 -12.18
N TRP A 75 -3.26 -2.30 -12.32
CA TRP A 75 -3.94 -3.45 -12.91
C TRP A 75 -3.60 -3.66 -14.38
N ASP A 76 -3.54 -2.57 -15.16
CA ASP A 76 -3.22 -2.65 -16.58
C ASP A 76 -1.75 -3.07 -16.82
N ALA A 77 -0.85 -2.74 -15.89
CA ALA A 77 0.56 -3.11 -15.95
C ALA A 77 0.83 -4.55 -15.45
N ALA A 78 -0.02 -5.06 -14.56
CA ALA A 78 0.08 -6.39 -13.96
C ALA A 78 -0.08 -7.53 -14.99
N PRO A 79 0.69 -8.63 -14.87
CA PRO A 79 0.43 -9.88 -15.59
C PRO A 79 -1.06 -10.27 -15.61
N ASN A 80 -1.52 -10.72 -16.78
CA ASN A 80 -2.93 -11.08 -17.01
C ASN A 80 -3.93 -9.95 -16.71
N ASN A 81 -3.49 -8.68 -16.76
CA ASN A 81 -4.27 -7.48 -16.45
C ASN A 81 -4.83 -7.48 -15.01
N GLY A 82 -4.02 -7.91 -14.04
CA GLY A 82 -4.39 -7.87 -12.62
C GLY A 82 -5.63 -8.72 -12.28
N SER A 83 -5.83 -9.85 -12.97
CA SER A 83 -7.05 -10.65 -12.87
C SER A 83 -7.31 -11.24 -11.48
N THR A 84 -6.29 -11.27 -10.62
CA THR A 84 -6.35 -11.86 -9.29
C THR A 84 -5.55 -10.98 -8.33
N ALA A 85 -6.17 -10.62 -7.21
CA ALA A 85 -5.48 -10.11 -6.03
C ALA A 85 -5.20 -11.32 -5.11
N PHE A 86 -3.92 -11.61 -4.92
CA PHE A 86 -3.47 -12.72 -4.09
C PHE A 86 -3.35 -12.29 -2.63
N ASP A 87 -3.58 -13.25 -1.74
CA ASP A 87 -3.39 -13.07 -0.29
C ASP A 87 -4.08 -11.84 0.31
N TYR A 88 -5.28 -11.55 -0.22
CA TYR A 88 -6.02 -10.35 0.11
C TYR A 88 -6.47 -10.33 1.56
N THR A 89 -5.98 -9.35 2.32
CA THR A 89 -6.48 -9.07 3.67
C THR A 89 -6.94 -7.63 3.78
N GLU A 90 -7.96 -7.40 4.62
CA GLU A 90 -8.50 -6.06 4.84
C GLU A 90 -8.98 -5.84 6.27
N MET A 91 -9.02 -4.57 6.66
CA MET A 91 -9.90 -4.06 7.70
C MET A 91 -10.93 -3.12 7.07
N ARG A 92 -12.19 -3.30 7.45
CA ARG A 92 -13.30 -2.49 6.98
C ARG A 92 -14.16 -2.02 8.13
N PHE A 93 -14.56 -0.77 8.08
CA PHE A 93 -15.58 -0.25 8.98
C PHE A 93 -16.42 0.83 8.31
N THR A 94 -17.67 0.92 8.77
CA THR A 94 -18.62 1.96 8.40
C THR A 94 -18.97 2.72 9.66
N VAL A 95 -18.91 4.05 9.60
CA VAL A 95 -19.08 4.91 10.77
C VAL A 95 -19.73 6.24 10.41
N GLU A 96 -20.60 6.73 11.29
CA GLU A 96 -21.13 8.09 11.20
C GLU A 96 -20.06 9.09 11.65
N VAL A 97 -19.75 10.07 10.81
CA VAL A 97 -18.80 11.14 11.12
C VAL A 97 -19.35 11.98 12.28
N PRO A 98 -18.61 12.17 13.38
CA PRO A 98 -19.11 12.90 14.53
C PRO A 98 -19.49 14.36 14.20
N PRO A 99 -20.41 14.98 14.97
CA PRO A 99 -20.70 16.40 14.82
C PRO A 99 -19.43 17.25 14.94
N THR A 100 -19.32 18.34 14.18
CA THR A 100 -18.18 19.29 14.15
C THR A 100 -16.84 18.76 13.62
N VAL A 101 -16.80 17.51 13.14
CA VAL A 101 -15.64 16.91 12.47
C VAL A 101 -15.80 17.08 10.96
N ILE A 102 -14.71 17.40 10.26
CA ILE A 102 -14.72 17.61 8.81
C ILE A 102 -13.54 16.95 8.08
N SER A 103 -12.73 16.16 8.78
CA SER A 103 -11.69 15.34 8.19
C SER A 103 -11.36 14.13 9.05
N VAL A 104 -10.80 13.12 8.40
CA VAL A 104 -10.27 11.91 9.00
C VAL A 104 -8.78 11.81 8.67
N ALA A 105 -8.01 11.27 9.59
CA ALA A 105 -6.61 10.99 9.37
C ALA A 105 -6.21 9.67 10.04
N TYR A 106 -5.18 9.03 9.51
CA TYR A 106 -4.58 7.84 10.10
C TYR A 106 -3.12 7.76 9.67
N ASP A 107 -2.34 7.00 10.43
CA ASP A 107 -0.93 6.81 10.20
C ASP A 107 -0.71 5.38 9.71
N PHE A 108 0.20 5.20 8.74
CA PHE A 108 0.55 3.90 8.23
C PHE A 108 2.02 3.78 7.85
N ALA A 109 2.53 2.54 7.81
CA ALA A 109 3.81 2.21 7.19
C ALA A 109 3.63 0.92 6.40
N PHE A 110 4.16 0.88 5.17
CA PHE A 110 4.06 -0.26 4.27
C PHE A 110 5.44 -0.88 4.09
N LEU A 111 5.55 -2.19 4.31
CA LEU A 111 6.78 -2.97 4.15
C LEU A 111 6.52 -4.11 3.17
N SER A 112 7.44 -4.36 2.25
CA SER A 112 7.32 -5.48 1.30
C SER A 112 8.58 -6.33 1.31
N THR A 113 8.38 -7.65 1.31
CA THR A 113 9.46 -8.63 1.19
C THR A 113 9.86 -8.90 -0.26
N GLU A 114 9.17 -8.31 -1.23
CA GLU A 114 9.50 -8.38 -2.65
C GLU A 114 10.78 -7.62 -3.02
N TYR A 115 11.10 -6.54 -2.29
CA TYR A 115 12.37 -5.84 -2.46
C TYR A 115 13.55 -6.69 -1.93
N PRO A 116 14.69 -6.76 -2.63
CA PRO A 116 15.03 -6.06 -3.88
C PRO A 116 14.70 -6.85 -5.16
N TYR A 117 14.06 -8.01 -5.06
CA TYR A 117 13.97 -8.99 -6.14
C TYR A 117 12.97 -8.60 -7.24
N TYR A 118 11.86 -7.96 -6.88
CA TYR A 118 10.78 -7.62 -7.82
C TYR A 118 10.56 -6.11 -7.99
N TRP A 119 11.44 -5.31 -7.38
CA TRP A 119 11.41 -3.85 -7.55
C TRP A 119 11.59 -3.46 -9.02
N GLY A 120 10.72 -2.57 -9.51
CA GLY A 120 10.67 -2.15 -10.92
C GLY A 120 10.03 -3.18 -11.85
N SER A 121 9.57 -4.31 -11.32
CA SER A 121 8.88 -5.35 -12.08
C SER A 121 7.37 -5.08 -12.14
N PRO A 122 6.61 -5.76 -13.02
CA PRO A 122 5.16 -5.62 -13.07
C PRO A 122 4.43 -6.48 -12.01
N TYR A 123 5.15 -7.25 -11.20
CA TYR A 123 4.63 -7.87 -9.98
C TYR A 123 4.68 -6.82 -8.88
N ASN A 124 3.57 -6.63 -8.17
CA ASN A 124 3.44 -5.48 -7.30
C ASN A 124 2.58 -5.78 -6.08
N ASP A 125 3.17 -5.72 -4.91
CA ASP A 125 2.37 -5.65 -3.69
C ASP A 125 1.69 -4.30 -3.56
N MET A 126 0.43 -4.30 -3.11
CA MET A 126 -0.40 -3.10 -3.05
C MET A 126 -0.92 -2.84 -1.64
N TYR A 127 -0.92 -1.57 -1.23
CA TYR A 127 -1.74 -1.09 -0.12
C TYR A 127 -2.74 -0.06 -0.63
N VAL A 128 -4.02 -0.28 -0.32
CA VAL A 128 -5.11 0.63 -0.68
C VAL A 128 -5.82 1.10 0.58
N GLY A 129 -5.70 2.39 0.86
CA GLY A 129 -6.57 3.09 1.78
C GLY A 129 -7.76 3.65 1.02
N TRP A 130 -8.90 2.98 1.06
CA TRP A 130 -10.11 3.39 0.34
C TRP A 130 -11.08 4.14 1.25
N LEU A 131 -11.60 5.26 0.75
CA LEU A 131 -12.69 6.01 1.37
C LEU A 131 -13.89 6.06 0.43
N GLU A 132 -15.07 5.71 0.96
CA GLU A 132 -16.37 6.04 0.39
C GLU A 132 -17.06 7.06 1.30
N SER A 133 -17.27 8.26 0.78
CA SER A 133 -17.90 9.42 1.44
C SER A 133 -18.69 10.23 0.41
N ARG A 134 -19.43 11.26 0.84
CA ARG A 134 -20.11 12.19 -0.09
C ARG A 134 -19.16 13.04 -0.90
N ASN A 135 -17.94 13.26 -0.42
CA ASN A 135 -16.94 14.12 -1.05
C ASN A 135 -15.91 13.34 -1.88
N TRP A 136 -15.82 12.02 -1.70
CA TRP A 136 -14.79 11.20 -2.31
C TRP A 136 -15.17 9.72 -2.32
N THR A 137 -14.84 9.04 -3.41
CA THR A 137 -14.89 7.59 -3.54
C THR A 137 -13.60 7.13 -4.21
N GLY A 138 -12.65 6.57 -3.49
CA GLY A 138 -11.35 6.23 -4.09
C GLY A 138 -10.23 5.93 -3.11
N ASN A 139 -9.06 5.65 -3.66
CA ASN A 139 -7.82 5.59 -2.88
C ASN A 139 -7.49 6.96 -2.29
N ILE A 140 -6.97 6.97 -1.06
CA ILE A 140 -6.58 8.17 -0.33
C ILE A 140 -5.12 8.13 0.19
N SER A 141 -4.38 7.05 -0.09
CA SER A 141 -2.99 6.89 0.38
C SER A 141 -1.99 6.78 -0.76
N PHE A 142 -0.93 7.58 -0.66
CA PHE A 142 0.03 7.80 -1.73
C PHE A 142 1.46 7.95 -1.22
N ASP A 143 2.43 7.69 -2.08
CA ASP A 143 3.80 8.13 -1.85
C ASP A 143 3.95 9.65 -2.04
N GLN A 144 5.14 10.19 -1.77
CA GLN A 144 5.42 11.63 -1.92
C GLN A 144 5.37 12.13 -3.37
N GLN A 145 5.32 11.24 -4.36
CA GLN A 145 5.17 11.58 -5.78
C GLN A 145 3.71 11.47 -6.24
N GLY A 146 2.78 11.08 -5.37
CA GLY A 146 1.37 10.90 -5.69
C GLY A 146 1.05 9.56 -6.34
N ASN A 147 1.97 8.60 -6.36
CA ASN A 147 1.68 7.23 -6.81
C ASN A 147 0.96 6.47 -5.69
N PRO A 148 0.11 5.48 -6.03
CA PRO A 148 -0.47 4.61 -5.01
C PRO A 148 0.64 3.85 -4.27
N ILE A 149 0.39 3.55 -2.99
CA ILE A 149 1.34 2.77 -2.19
C ILE A 149 1.41 1.35 -2.75
N SER A 150 2.62 0.97 -3.17
CA SER A 150 2.91 -0.32 -3.73
C SER A 150 4.39 -0.66 -3.59
N LEU A 151 4.82 -1.88 -3.92
CA LEU A 151 6.26 -2.19 -4.02
C LEU A 151 6.93 -1.17 -4.92
N ASN A 152 6.35 -0.84 -6.07
CA ASN A 152 6.94 0.06 -7.05
C ASN A 152 6.74 1.56 -6.76
N ALA A 153 6.18 1.92 -5.60
CA ALA A 153 6.07 3.30 -5.18
C ALA A 153 7.47 3.93 -5.05
N GLY A 154 7.65 5.17 -5.49
CA GLY A 154 8.96 5.80 -5.61
C GLY A 154 9.62 6.18 -4.28
N PHE A 155 9.01 5.82 -3.14
CA PHE A 155 9.47 6.15 -1.80
C PHE A 155 9.52 4.94 -0.86
N LEU A 156 10.52 4.06 -1.04
CA LEU A 156 10.96 3.15 0.02
C LEU A 156 12.09 3.82 0.81
N GLU A 157 11.76 4.36 1.98
CA GLU A 157 12.72 5.04 2.88
C GLU A 157 13.68 4.06 3.54
N TYR A 158 13.15 2.95 4.04
CA TYR A 158 13.94 1.87 4.59
C TYR A 158 14.27 0.90 3.47
N ARG A 159 15.55 0.80 3.12
CA ARG A 159 16.09 -0.21 2.21
C ARG A 159 17.20 -0.93 2.95
N ASP A 160 17.09 -2.24 3.09
CA ASP A 160 18.11 -3.08 3.71
C ASP A 160 18.55 -4.13 2.70
N VAL A 161 19.78 -4.07 2.21
CA VAL A 161 20.35 -5.10 1.32
C VAL A 161 21.83 -5.33 1.63
N PRO A 162 22.26 -6.58 1.88
CA PRO A 162 23.63 -6.87 2.32
C PRO A 162 24.66 -6.81 1.19
N ASN A 163 24.22 -6.80 -0.07
CA ASN A 163 25.09 -6.57 -1.22
C ASN A 163 24.37 -5.68 -2.27
N PRO A 164 24.81 -4.42 -2.42
CA PRO A 164 24.25 -3.45 -3.39
C PRO A 164 24.27 -3.96 -4.84
N ASN A 165 25.25 -4.81 -5.18
CA ASN A 165 25.41 -5.39 -6.52
C ASN A 165 24.81 -6.79 -6.67
N ALA A 166 24.01 -7.27 -5.71
CA ALA A 166 23.33 -8.55 -5.82
C ALA A 166 22.06 -8.45 -6.67
N GLY A 167 22.22 -8.03 -7.94
CA GLY A 167 21.36 -8.50 -9.00
C GLY A 167 21.53 -10.02 -9.12
N THR A 168 20.81 -10.77 -8.29
CA THR A 168 20.83 -12.23 -8.31
C THR A 168 19.49 -12.66 -8.84
N TRP A 169 19.41 -13.05 -10.12
CA TRP A 169 18.20 -13.40 -10.88
C TRP A 169 17.66 -12.33 -11.85
N GLY A 170 18.51 -11.44 -12.38
CA GLY A 170 18.22 -10.70 -13.62
C GLY A 170 17.28 -9.49 -13.50
N TYR A 171 17.05 -8.99 -12.29
CA TYR A 171 16.33 -7.74 -12.00
C TYR A 171 17.28 -6.54 -11.85
N GLU A 172 16.69 -5.34 -11.83
CA GLU A 172 17.41 -4.07 -11.79
C GLU A 172 18.22 -3.92 -10.49
N VAL A 173 19.42 -3.37 -10.61
CA VAL A 173 20.19 -2.90 -9.46
C VAL A 173 19.51 -1.61 -8.99
N ASP A 174 19.15 -1.54 -7.71
CA ASP A 174 18.67 -0.28 -7.12
C ASP A 174 19.82 0.73 -7.17
N PRO A 175 19.74 1.78 -8.01
CA PRO A 175 20.83 2.72 -8.21
C PRO A 175 21.12 3.59 -6.98
N ASP A 176 20.19 3.64 -6.01
CA ASP A 176 20.43 4.33 -4.74
C ASP A 176 21.13 3.42 -3.72
N CYS A 177 21.28 2.13 -4.04
CA CYS A 177 21.96 1.12 -3.25
C CYS A 177 23.15 0.57 -4.03
N ASP A 178 24.07 1.41 -4.51
CA ASP A 178 25.20 0.98 -5.36
C ASP A 178 26.52 0.84 -4.58
N GLU A 179 26.67 1.52 -3.43
CA GLU A 179 27.87 1.43 -2.57
C GLU A 179 27.63 0.62 -1.28
N PRO A 180 28.69 0.02 -0.71
CA PRO A 180 28.60 -0.67 0.58
C PRO A 180 28.07 0.27 1.68
N ASN A 181 27.00 -0.17 2.35
CA ASN A 181 26.29 0.52 3.44
C ASN A 181 25.30 1.63 3.04
N GLU A 182 24.97 1.82 1.76
CA GLU A 182 23.96 2.82 1.36
C GLU A 182 22.52 2.38 1.66
N CYS A 183 22.27 1.07 1.71
CA CYS A 183 20.97 0.49 2.04
C CYS A 183 21.11 -0.48 3.20
N VAL A 184 21.29 0.12 4.39
CA VAL A 184 21.28 -0.57 5.68
C VAL A 184 20.21 0.10 6.51
N SER A 185 19.16 -0.65 6.84
CA SER A 185 18.07 -0.17 7.70
C SER A 185 18.03 -1.00 8.98
N PRO A 186 18.74 -0.58 10.03
CA PRO A 186 18.76 -1.29 11.32
C PRO A 186 17.36 -1.50 11.92
N GLU A 187 16.40 -0.66 11.53
CA GLU A 187 14.98 -0.76 11.88
C GLU A 187 14.36 -2.09 11.47
N LEU A 188 14.86 -2.71 10.40
CA LEU A 188 14.37 -3.98 9.87
C LEU A 188 15.15 -5.19 10.41
N HIS A 189 16.28 -4.98 11.10
CA HIS A 189 17.15 -6.08 11.56
C HIS A 189 16.51 -6.89 12.69
N ASN A 190 16.75 -8.20 12.70
CA ASN A 190 16.13 -9.16 13.63
C ASN A 190 14.61 -9.28 13.50
N THR A 191 14.07 -8.91 12.34
CA THR A 191 12.68 -9.18 11.93
C THR A 191 12.69 -10.00 10.64
N CYS A 192 11.53 -10.47 10.19
CA CYS A 192 11.46 -11.17 8.90
C CYS A 192 11.66 -10.22 7.71
N MET A 193 11.49 -8.91 7.94
CA MET A 193 11.78 -7.83 6.98
C MET A 193 13.27 -7.51 6.85
N GLN A 194 14.15 -8.22 7.57
CA GLN A 194 15.59 -8.04 7.37
C GLN A 194 15.97 -8.36 5.92
N TYR A 195 16.77 -7.48 5.33
CA TYR A 195 17.13 -7.48 3.92
C TYR A 195 15.98 -7.17 2.95
N ARG A 196 14.99 -6.39 3.38
CA ARG A 196 13.82 -5.94 2.60
C ARG A 196 13.68 -4.42 2.66
N ALA A 197 12.54 -3.90 2.21
CA ALA A 197 12.31 -2.47 2.20
C ALA A 197 10.88 -2.09 2.60
N GLY A 198 10.69 -0.80 2.85
CA GLY A 198 9.41 -0.23 3.19
C GLY A 198 9.45 1.29 3.28
N THR A 199 8.28 1.87 3.49
CA THR A 199 8.13 3.30 3.76
C THR A 199 8.51 3.63 5.20
N GLY A 200 8.82 4.90 5.45
CA GLY A 200 8.66 5.49 6.78
C GLY A 200 7.21 5.48 7.23
N TRP A 201 6.95 6.00 8.43
CA TRP A 201 5.57 6.31 8.82
C TRP A 201 5.04 7.48 8.00
N LEU A 202 3.86 7.28 7.43
CA LEU A 202 3.12 8.25 6.64
C LEU A 202 1.81 8.57 7.36
N THR A 203 1.37 9.82 7.35
CA THR A 203 0.00 10.22 7.73
C THR A 203 -0.78 10.46 6.44
N THR A 204 -1.93 9.80 6.29
CA THR A 204 -2.95 10.16 5.30
C THR A 204 -4.05 11.00 5.95
N LYS A 205 -4.51 12.06 5.28
CA LYS A 205 -5.65 12.90 5.66
C LYS A 205 -6.63 13.04 4.50
N MET A 206 -7.92 13.04 4.80
CA MET A 206 -8.97 13.30 3.81
C MET A 206 -10.18 14.01 4.45
N GLY A 207 -10.84 14.88 3.70
CA GLY A 207 -12.05 15.57 4.15
C GLY A 207 -13.28 14.68 4.13
N VAL A 208 -14.14 14.90 5.12
CA VAL A 208 -15.46 14.25 5.27
C VAL A 208 -16.47 15.30 5.74
N GLU A 209 -17.76 14.99 5.67
CA GLU A 209 -18.85 15.83 6.15
C GLU A 209 -19.38 15.37 7.50
N GLU A 210 -19.66 16.31 8.40
CA GLU A 210 -20.30 15.97 9.68
C GLU A 210 -21.65 15.25 9.47
N GLY A 211 -21.87 14.17 10.23
CA GLY A 211 -23.11 13.39 10.19
C GLY A 211 -23.35 12.58 8.90
N GLU A 212 -22.36 12.48 8.00
CA GLU A 212 -22.41 11.48 6.95
C GLU A 212 -21.98 10.09 7.44
N GLU A 213 -22.42 9.05 6.75
CA GLU A 213 -21.88 7.71 6.95
C GLU A 213 -20.76 7.50 5.94
N ILE A 214 -19.55 7.19 6.42
CA ILE A 214 -18.41 6.84 5.57
C ILE A 214 -18.09 5.35 5.70
N THR A 215 -17.55 4.77 4.64
CA THR A 215 -16.89 3.46 4.69
C THR A 215 -15.41 3.64 4.43
N MET A 216 -14.59 3.11 5.33
CA MET A 216 -13.13 3.04 5.18
C MET A 216 -12.73 1.58 5.01
N VAL A 217 -11.87 1.32 4.02
CA VAL A 217 -11.24 0.01 3.82
C VAL A 217 -9.73 0.20 3.77
N PHE A 218 -9.01 -0.55 4.58
CA PHE A 218 -7.56 -0.70 4.48
C PHE A 218 -7.29 -2.09 3.95
N ALA A 219 -6.79 -2.19 2.72
CA ALA A 219 -6.55 -3.47 2.05
C ALA A 219 -5.08 -3.62 1.69
N VAL A 220 -4.55 -4.84 1.85
CA VAL A 220 -3.22 -5.23 1.38
C VAL A 220 -3.32 -6.57 0.66
N PHE A 221 -2.66 -6.68 -0.48
CA PHE A 221 -2.72 -7.85 -1.38
C PHE A 221 -1.55 -7.81 -2.35
N ASP A 222 -1.19 -8.98 -2.87
CA ASP A 222 -0.18 -9.09 -3.91
C ASP A 222 -0.90 -9.03 -5.27
N LEU A 223 -0.50 -8.08 -6.10
CA LEU A 223 -1.03 -7.96 -7.45
C LEU A 223 -0.15 -8.78 -8.38
N SER A 224 -0.76 -9.83 -8.96
CA SER A 224 -0.27 -10.70 -10.05
C SER A 224 0.22 -12.09 -9.64
N ASP A 225 0.81 -12.27 -8.48
CA ASP A 225 1.21 -13.58 -7.96
C ASP A 225 1.21 -13.61 -6.43
N PRO A 226 1.12 -14.81 -5.79
CA PRO A 226 1.01 -14.95 -4.34
C PRO A 226 2.36 -15.09 -3.62
N ILE A 227 3.49 -14.82 -4.29
CA ILE A 227 4.80 -15.14 -3.73
C ILE A 227 5.35 -13.90 -3.04
N LEU A 228 5.83 -14.11 -1.81
CA LEU A 228 6.36 -13.07 -0.92
C LEU A 228 5.24 -12.26 -0.28
N ASP A 229 5.57 -11.67 0.86
CA ASP A 229 4.61 -10.96 1.69
C ASP A 229 4.84 -9.45 1.69
N SER A 230 3.74 -8.74 1.95
CA SER A 230 3.68 -7.35 2.31
C SER A 230 2.89 -7.14 3.60
N TYR A 231 3.25 -6.10 4.33
CA TYR A 231 2.65 -5.75 5.62
C TYR A 231 2.35 -4.27 5.67
N VAL A 232 1.17 -3.92 6.17
CA VAL A 232 0.82 -2.54 6.52
C VAL A 232 0.56 -2.42 8.02
N PHE A 233 1.30 -1.52 8.64
CA PHE A 233 1.07 -1.08 10.01
C PHE A 233 0.11 0.10 9.96
N LEU A 234 -0.91 0.08 10.81
CA LEU A 234 -1.95 1.11 10.88
C LEU A 234 -2.08 1.60 12.32
N ASP A 235 -2.01 2.91 12.53
CA ASP A 235 -2.13 3.51 13.85
C ASP A 235 -2.79 4.91 13.79
N ASN A 236 -3.10 5.45 14.97
CA ASN A 236 -3.48 6.85 15.17
C ASN A 236 -4.63 7.35 14.28
N PHE A 237 -5.64 6.49 14.06
CA PHE A 237 -6.90 6.90 13.46
C PHE A 237 -7.54 8.00 14.30
N ARG A 238 -7.84 9.13 13.67
CA ARG A 238 -8.35 10.32 14.34
C ARG A 238 -9.28 11.13 13.45
N TRP A 239 -10.15 11.85 14.14
CA TRP A 239 -11.01 12.88 13.57
C TRP A 239 -10.34 14.25 13.72
N ASP A 240 -10.50 15.12 12.73
CA ASP A 240 -9.96 16.48 12.75
C ASP A 240 -11.01 17.50 12.24
N CYS A 241 -10.76 18.77 12.58
CA CYS A 241 -11.57 19.93 12.21
C CYS A 241 -10.87 20.80 11.15
N ILE A 242 -9.75 20.34 10.58
CA ILE A 242 -9.03 21.04 9.51
C ILE A 242 -9.57 20.54 8.16
N PRO A 243 -10.11 21.42 7.29
CA PRO A 243 -10.59 21.03 5.98
C PRO A 243 -9.48 20.44 5.11
N GLN A 244 -9.80 19.36 4.38
CA GLN A 244 -8.95 18.77 3.34
C GLN A 244 -9.81 18.33 2.16
N ASN A 245 -9.65 18.93 0.99
CA ASN A 245 -10.54 18.65 -0.15
C ASN A 245 -10.09 17.45 -0.98
N VAL A 246 -8.78 17.24 -1.04
CA VAL A 246 -8.14 16.12 -1.73
C VAL A 246 -7.34 15.31 -0.71
N PRO A 247 -7.09 14.03 -0.99
CA PRO A 247 -6.22 13.23 -0.14
C PRO A 247 -4.83 13.85 -0.06
N ASP A 248 -4.27 13.82 1.14
CA ASP A 248 -2.92 14.30 1.42
C ASP A 248 -2.19 13.21 2.21
N THR A 249 -1.01 12.79 1.73
CA THR A 249 -0.17 11.81 2.42
C THR A 249 1.24 12.36 2.57
N GLU A 250 1.71 12.46 3.81
CA GLU A 250 3.00 13.05 4.15
C GLU A 250 3.75 12.19 5.18
N PRO A 251 5.10 12.19 5.18
CA PRO A 251 5.88 11.56 6.25
C PRO A 251 5.61 12.17 7.62
N ILE A 252 5.72 11.34 8.64
CA ILE A 252 5.68 11.76 10.04
C ILE A 252 7.11 12.03 10.51
N GLU A 253 7.38 13.26 10.95
CA GLU A 253 8.67 13.65 11.58
C GLU A 253 8.83 13.15 13.03
#